data_AF-A0A2V6LQ61-F1
#
_entry.id   AF-A0A2V6LQ61-F1
#
_cell.length_a   1.000
_cell.length_b   1.000
_cell.length_c   1.000
_cell.angle_alpha   90.00
_cell.angle_beta   90.00
_cell.angle_gamma   90.00
#
_symmetry.space_group_name_H-M   'P 1'
#
loop_
_entity.id
_entity.type
_entity.pdbx_description
1 polymer ?
#
loop_
_entity_poly.entity_id
_entity_poly.type
_entity_poly.pdbx_seq_one_letter_code
_entity_poly.pdbx_strand_id
1 'polypeptide(L)'
;MEECWPEIGWHLLQIRKNPTTTIDDVRKAFQRVKEKPHNPGLAQAFYRETFETATPIEVHRNRVRGGELQGEILRLQTKVTEIERSKNELNPLLKTAAPEYRTTVQEEIRRRQETLDQLQSEINRLTIEGRDLDKKSLDQETYVYSSELLDYLRSRGRYAVNPQSVANALAGLPRMAWRQSHLRCSPMPLNEPRLHYQVLEVISKMWKRRRGASKEALTEFFKIQLPKLPKKLGYTRDFLLGNFRDLRLAIEESLGTKHEDGEAPYLLTSIFMRNTRNQKSPLEAMLAEQEKIL
;
A
#
# COMPACT_ATOMS: atom_id res chain seq x y z
N MET A 1 8.18 0.67 2.74
CA MET A 1 8.11 1.54 3.94
C MET A 1 9.21 2.59 3.95
N GLU A 2 10.49 2.24 3.81
CA GLU A 2 11.61 3.19 3.91
C GLU A 2 11.56 4.33 2.88
N GLU A 3 11.21 4.04 1.62
CA GLU A 3 11.11 5.05 0.56
C GLU A 3 9.97 6.05 0.75
N CYS A 4 8.94 5.66 1.50
CA CYS A 4 7.77 6.47 1.82
C CYS A 4 7.88 7.17 3.19
N TRP A 5 8.94 6.88 3.94
CA TRP A 5 9.08 7.37 5.30
C TRP A 5 9.21 8.90 5.41
N PRO A 6 9.86 9.61 4.48
CA PRO A 6 9.83 11.08 4.45
C PRO A 6 8.41 11.65 4.40
N GLU A 7 7.46 10.96 3.78
CA GLU A 7 6.07 11.43 3.64
C GLU A 7 5.17 11.07 4.82
N ILE A 8 5.40 9.93 5.48
CA ILE A 8 4.46 9.41 6.51
C ILE A 8 5.06 9.41 7.92
N GLY A 9 6.38 9.35 8.06
CA GLY A 9 7.06 9.07 9.33
C GLY A 9 6.74 10.08 10.42
N TRP A 10 6.73 11.37 10.09
CA TRP A 10 6.35 12.42 11.03
C TRP A 10 4.92 12.24 11.55
N HIS A 11 3.97 11.99 10.66
CA HIS A 11 2.56 11.81 11.03
C HIS A 11 2.35 10.58 11.91
N LEU A 12 3.03 9.46 11.61
CA LEU A 12 2.98 8.27 12.47
C LEU A 12 3.55 8.54 13.87
N LEU A 13 4.61 9.35 13.98
CA LEU A 13 5.15 9.79 15.26
C LEU A 13 4.20 10.71 16.03
N GLN A 14 3.45 11.57 15.32
CA GLN A 14 2.43 12.42 15.95
C GLN A 14 1.24 11.62 16.45
N ILE A 15 0.78 10.63 15.67
CA ILE A 15 -0.26 9.67 16.10
C ILE A 15 0.17 8.96 17.39
N ARG A 16 1.42 8.48 17.45
CA ARG A 16 1.96 7.87 18.68
C ARG A 16 1.96 8.84 19.89
N LYS A 17 2.22 10.13 19.67
CA LYS A 17 2.30 11.15 20.72
C LYS A 17 0.93 11.61 21.22
N ASN A 18 -0.11 11.53 20.40
CA ASN A 18 -1.44 12.00 20.77
C ASN A 18 -2.41 10.83 21.05
N PRO A 19 -2.87 10.62 22.30
CA PRO A 19 -3.77 9.51 22.61
C PRO A 19 -5.15 9.63 21.94
N THR A 20 -5.58 10.84 21.54
CA THR A 20 -6.91 11.07 20.95
C THR A 20 -7.00 10.72 19.47
N THR A 21 -5.89 10.34 18.83
CA THR A 21 -5.89 9.95 17.41
C THR A 21 -6.72 8.71 17.13
N THR A 22 -7.27 8.64 15.93
CA THR A 22 -8.19 7.59 15.49
C THR A 22 -7.61 6.80 14.33
N ILE A 23 -8.35 5.78 13.88
CA ILE A 23 -8.02 5.04 12.66
C ILE A 23 -8.02 5.94 11.42
N ASP A 24 -8.79 7.03 11.42
CA ASP A 24 -8.81 8.00 10.32
C ASP A 24 -7.52 8.82 10.26
N ASP A 25 -6.86 9.09 11.39
CA ASP A 25 -5.55 9.75 11.40
C ASP A 25 -4.48 8.86 10.77
N VAL A 26 -4.55 7.54 11.03
CA VAL A 26 -3.70 6.55 10.37
C VAL A 26 -3.96 6.56 8.86
N ARG A 27 -5.23 6.48 8.44
CA ARG A 27 -5.64 6.57 7.03
C ARG A 27 -5.06 7.81 6.34
N LYS A 28 -5.27 9.00 6.94
CA LYS A 28 -4.76 10.29 6.45
C LYS A 28 -3.24 10.31 6.34
N ALA A 29 -2.51 9.69 7.27
CA ALA A 29 -1.05 9.61 7.19
C ALA A 29 -0.61 8.88 5.90
N PHE A 30 -1.27 7.76 5.55
CA PHE A 30 -0.92 6.99 4.36
C PHE A 30 -1.45 7.58 3.05
N GLN A 31 -2.55 8.34 3.06
CA GLN A 31 -3.06 9.01 1.86
C GLN A 31 -1.99 9.84 1.12
N ARG A 32 -1.02 10.39 1.86
CA ARG A 32 0.12 11.16 1.33
C ARG A 32 1.02 10.39 0.35
N VAL A 33 0.94 9.05 0.37
CA VAL A 33 1.74 8.18 -0.50
C VAL A 33 0.90 7.40 -1.51
N LYS A 34 -0.40 7.72 -1.62
CA LYS A 34 -1.33 7.05 -2.56
C LYS A 34 -0.86 7.12 -4.01
N GLU A 35 -0.38 8.28 -4.44
CA GLU A 35 0.02 8.55 -5.83
C GLU A 35 1.55 8.42 -6.04
N LYS A 36 2.29 7.95 -5.03
CA LYS A 36 3.75 7.85 -5.13
C LYS A 36 4.15 6.56 -5.87
N PRO A 37 5.13 6.62 -6.79
CA PRO A 37 5.50 5.46 -7.62
C PRO A 37 6.08 4.27 -6.85
N HIS A 38 6.56 4.48 -5.62
CA HIS A 38 7.18 3.45 -4.76
C HIS A 38 6.19 2.76 -3.82
N ASN A 39 4.90 2.84 -4.13
CA ASN A 39 3.87 2.18 -3.37
C ASN A 39 3.36 0.94 -4.11
N PRO A 40 3.86 -0.27 -3.80
CA PRO A 40 3.50 -1.51 -4.50
C PRO A 40 2.10 -2.03 -4.11
N GLY A 41 1.19 -1.17 -3.64
CA GLY A 41 -0.13 -1.55 -3.13
C GLY A 41 -0.14 -1.99 -1.66
N LEU A 42 1.01 -2.04 -0.97
CA LEU A 42 1.07 -2.40 0.46
C LEU A 42 0.27 -1.44 1.36
N ALA A 43 0.08 -0.19 0.91
CA ALA A 43 -0.73 0.77 1.62
C ALA A 43 -2.17 0.89 1.09
N GLN A 44 -2.58 0.05 0.13
CA GLN A 44 -3.90 0.11 -0.53
C GLN A 44 -5.06 -0.01 0.47
N ALA A 45 -4.90 -0.85 1.49
CA ALA A 45 -5.88 -0.98 2.57
C ALA A 45 -6.12 0.35 3.31
N PHE A 46 -5.11 1.21 3.44
CA PHE A 46 -5.24 2.52 4.10
C PHE A 46 -5.86 3.61 3.21
N TYR A 47 -6.21 3.32 1.96
CA TYR A 47 -6.80 4.32 1.05
C TYR A 47 -8.31 4.25 0.95
N ARG A 48 -8.90 3.13 1.39
CA ARG A 48 -10.34 2.97 1.39
C ARG A 48 -10.96 3.90 2.43
N GLU A 49 -12.05 4.54 2.06
CA GLU A 49 -12.79 5.47 2.93
C GLU A 49 -13.79 4.72 3.81
N THR A 50 -14.31 3.62 3.29
CA THR A 50 -15.20 2.70 3.99
C THR A 50 -14.39 1.68 4.77
N PHE A 51 -14.91 1.33 5.93
CA PHE A 51 -14.37 0.28 6.77
C PHE A 51 -15.49 -0.37 7.58
N GLU A 52 -15.29 -1.63 7.94
CA GLU A 52 -16.20 -2.38 8.79
C GLU A 52 -15.38 -3.00 9.92
N THR A 53 -15.82 -2.85 11.18
CA THR A 53 -15.13 -3.42 12.33
C THR A 53 -15.01 -4.93 12.20
N ALA A 54 -13.79 -5.45 12.35
CA ALA A 54 -13.50 -6.88 12.30
C ALA A 54 -12.18 -7.21 13.01
N THR A 55 -12.03 -8.49 13.31
CA THR A 55 -10.78 -9.10 13.76
C THR A 55 -10.01 -9.72 12.58
N PRO A 56 -8.68 -9.92 12.71
CA PRO A 56 -7.90 -10.68 11.73
C PRO A 56 -8.49 -12.05 11.38
N ILE A 57 -9.12 -12.73 12.36
CA ILE A 57 -9.71 -14.06 12.19
C ILE A 57 -10.97 -13.99 11.32
N GLU A 58 -11.82 -12.98 11.52
CA GLU A 58 -13.04 -12.79 10.71
C GLU A 58 -12.69 -12.46 9.26
N VAL A 59 -11.72 -11.57 9.03
CA VAL A 59 -11.20 -11.26 7.69
C VAL A 59 -10.67 -12.51 7.00
N HIS A 60 -9.88 -13.33 7.72
CA HIS A 60 -9.36 -14.56 7.16
C HIS A 60 -10.48 -15.55 6.79
N ARG A 61 -11.49 -15.71 7.66
CA ARG A 61 -12.65 -16.57 7.40
C ARG A 61 -13.44 -16.12 6.16
N ASN A 62 -13.68 -14.82 6.03
CA ASN A 62 -14.42 -14.28 4.88
C ASN A 62 -13.65 -14.46 3.57
N ARG A 63 -12.32 -14.30 3.58
CA ARG A 63 -11.48 -14.63 2.41
C ARG A 63 -11.55 -16.10 2.02
N VAL A 64 -11.52 -17.02 3.00
CA VAL A 64 -11.67 -18.46 2.73
C VAL A 64 -13.02 -18.76 2.11
N ARG A 65 -14.11 -18.22 2.68
CA ARG A 65 -15.45 -18.35 2.13
C ARG A 65 -15.58 -17.77 0.71
N GLY A 66 -14.94 -16.64 0.43
CA GLY A 66 -14.89 -16.08 -0.93
C GLY A 66 -14.22 -17.03 -1.92
N GLY A 67 -13.13 -17.67 -1.53
CA GLY A 67 -12.48 -18.72 -2.32
C GLY A 67 -13.37 -19.95 -2.56
N GLU A 68 -14.12 -20.38 -1.54
CA GLU A 68 -15.09 -21.47 -1.67
C GLU A 68 -16.20 -21.14 -2.67
N LEU A 69 -16.78 -19.93 -2.60
CA LEU A 69 -17.80 -19.44 -3.52
C LEU A 69 -17.30 -19.42 -4.96
N GLN A 70 -16.08 -18.94 -5.20
CA GLN A 70 -15.48 -18.97 -6.53
C GLN A 70 -15.29 -20.41 -7.04
N GLY A 71 -14.85 -21.32 -6.17
CA GLY A 71 -14.74 -22.74 -6.50
C GLY A 71 -16.08 -23.42 -6.77
N GLU A 72 -17.17 -22.97 -6.15
CA GLU A 72 -18.52 -23.44 -6.43
C GLU A 72 -19.06 -22.92 -7.76
N ILE A 73 -18.90 -21.62 -8.02
CA ILE A 73 -19.27 -20.97 -9.29
C ILE A 73 -18.58 -21.69 -10.46
N LEU A 74 -17.27 -21.95 -10.36
CA LEU A 74 -16.53 -22.65 -11.41
C LEU A 74 -17.10 -24.05 -11.67
N ARG A 75 -17.44 -24.79 -10.61
CA ARG A 75 -18.05 -26.12 -10.73
C ARG A 75 -19.42 -26.09 -11.40
N LEU A 76 -20.24 -25.08 -11.07
CA LEU A 76 -21.56 -24.92 -11.71
C LEU A 76 -21.43 -24.50 -13.17
N GLN A 77 -20.46 -23.64 -13.51
CA GLN A 77 -20.18 -23.25 -14.89
C GLN A 77 -19.78 -24.46 -15.74
N THR A 78 -18.95 -25.37 -15.21
CA THR A 78 -18.64 -26.64 -15.90
C THR A 78 -19.90 -27.46 -16.18
N LYS A 79 -20.79 -27.61 -15.19
CA LYS A 79 -22.07 -28.33 -15.37
C LYS A 79 -22.98 -27.67 -16.40
N VAL A 80 -23.04 -26.34 -16.43
CA VAL A 80 -23.79 -25.59 -17.47
C VAL A 80 -23.26 -25.96 -18.84
N THR A 81 -21.94 -25.89 -19.06
CA THR A 81 -21.33 -26.25 -20.35
C THR A 81 -21.62 -27.70 -20.75
N GLU A 82 -21.59 -28.64 -19.80
CA GLU A 82 -21.93 -30.05 -20.05
C GLU A 82 -23.40 -30.23 -20.48
N ILE A 83 -24.34 -29.61 -19.77
CA ILE A 83 -25.77 -29.73 -20.06
C ILE A 83 -26.13 -28.99 -21.35
N GLU A 84 -25.53 -27.83 -21.63
CA GLU A 84 -25.70 -27.10 -22.89
C GLU A 84 -25.26 -27.95 -24.07
N ARG A 85 -24.08 -28.58 -23.97
CA ARG A 85 -23.60 -29.51 -25.01
C ARG A 85 -24.57 -30.67 -25.20
N SER A 86 -24.96 -31.33 -24.11
CA SER A 86 -25.88 -32.47 -24.18
C SER A 86 -27.25 -32.10 -24.74
N LYS A 87 -27.77 -30.91 -24.42
CA LYS A 87 -29.01 -30.38 -25.01
C LYS A 87 -28.85 -30.09 -26.51
N ASN A 88 -27.71 -29.52 -26.92
CA ASN A 88 -27.42 -29.25 -28.33
C ASN A 88 -27.34 -30.53 -29.17
N GLU A 89 -26.89 -31.63 -28.58
CA GLU A 89 -26.89 -32.97 -29.22
C GLU A 89 -28.30 -33.53 -29.45
N LEU A 90 -29.31 -33.12 -28.65
CA LEU A 90 -30.72 -33.55 -28.84
C LEU A 90 -31.46 -32.77 -29.93
N ASN A 91 -31.08 -31.52 -30.18
CA ASN A 91 -31.73 -30.68 -31.20
C ASN A 91 -31.79 -31.30 -32.61
N PRO A 92 -30.72 -31.93 -33.15
CA PRO A 92 -30.78 -32.62 -34.44
C PRO A 92 -31.60 -33.93 -34.38
N LEU A 93 -31.62 -34.62 -33.23
CA LEU A 93 -32.44 -35.82 -33.04
C LEU A 93 -33.93 -35.49 -33.11
N LEU A 94 -34.35 -34.35 -32.57
CA LEU A 94 -35.74 -33.90 -32.70
C LEU A 94 -36.18 -33.70 -34.16
N LYS A 95 -35.28 -33.23 -35.03
CA LYS A 95 -35.57 -33.01 -36.45
C LYS A 95 -35.74 -34.33 -37.23
N THR A 96 -35.05 -35.38 -36.80
CA THR A 96 -34.98 -36.69 -37.49
C THR A 96 -35.82 -37.78 -36.82
N ALA A 97 -36.32 -37.54 -35.61
CA ALA A 97 -37.11 -38.50 -34.84
C ALA A 97 -38.44 -38.85 -35.51
N ALA A 98 -38.77 -40.15 -35.49
CA ALA A 98 -40.09 -40.66 -35.83
C ALA A 98 -41.17 -40.08 -34.89
N PRO A 99 -42.43 -39.97 -35.34
CA PRO A 99 -43.50 -39.29 -34.61
C PRO A 99 -43.69 -39.79 -33.17
N GLU A 100 -43.53 -41.09 -32.95
CA GLU A 100 -43.65 -41.77 -31.65
C GLU A 100 -42.59 -41.37 -30.61
N TYR A 101 -41.40 -40.93 -31.03
CA TYR A 101 -40.32 -40.52 -30.10
C TYR A 101 -40.19 -39.00 -29.93
N ARG A 102 -40.88 -38.21 -30.77
CA ARG A 102 -40.76 -36.74 -30.75
C ARG A 102 -41.14 -36.12 -29.41
N THR A 103 -42.24 -36.58 -28.81
CA THR A 103 -42.71 -36.07 -27.50
C THR A 103 -41.67 -36.33 -26.41
N THR A 104 -41.06 -37.53 -26.39
CA THR A 104 -40.01 -37.89 -25.44
C THR A 104 -38.77 -36.99 -25.59
N VAL A 105 -38.33 -36.75 -26.82
CA VAL A 105 -37.17 -35.87 -27.09
C VAL A 105 -37.48 -34.41 -26.70
N GLN A 106 -38.70 -33.93 -26.98
CA GLN A 106 -39.14 -32.59 -26.55
C GLN A 106 -39.13 -32.44 -25.03
N GLU A 107 -39.63 -33.44 -24.32
CA GLU A 107 -39.69 -33.41 -22.86
C GLU A 107 -38.29 -33.41 -22.24
N GLU A 108 -37.35 -34.17 -22.80
CA GLU A 108 -35.96 -34.17 -22.33
C GLU A 108 -35.24 -32.84 -22.63
N ILE A 109 -35.48 -32.21 -23.79
CA ILE A 109 -34.97 -30.85 -24.08
C ILE A 109 -35.54 -29.83 -23.09
N ARG A 110 -36.84 -29.91 -22.79
CA ARG A 110 -37.52 -29.05 -21.82
C ARG A 110 -36.90 -29.20 -20.43
N ARG A 111 -36.74 -30.44 -19.95
CA ARG A 111 -36.09 -30.75 -18.67
C ARG A 111 -34.67 -30.21 -18.57
N ARG A 112 -33.87 -30.35 -19.64
CA ARG A 112 -32.50 -29.80 -19.69
C ARG A 112 -32.51 -28.28 -19.69
N GLN A 113 -33.44 -27.64 -20.40
CA GLN A 113 -33.60 -26.19 -20.32
C GLN A 113 -33.92 -25.73 -18.90
N GLU A 114 -34.88 -26.37 -18.22
CA GLU A 114 -35.21 -26.05 -16.83
C GLU A 114 -34.00 -26.21 -15.90
N THR A 115 -33.19 -27.25 -16.12
CA THR A 115 -31.97 -27.48 -15.33
C THR A 115 -30.93 -26.38 -15.60
N LEU A 116 -30.76 -25.95 -16.85
CA LEU A 116 -29.88 -24.83 -17.21
C LEU A 116 -30.34 -23.53 -16.54
N ASP A 117 -31.64 -23.23 -16.58
CA ASP A 117 -32.20 -22.04 -15.96
C ASP A 117 -31.94 -22.03 -14.45
N GLN A 118 -32.14 -23.17 -13.77
CA GLN A 118 -31.83 -23.34 -12.35
C GLN A 118 -30.34 -23.12 -12.04
N LEU A 119 -29.44 -23.74 -12.82
CA LEU A 119 -27.99 -23.58 -12.62
C LEU A 119 -27.55 -22.12 -12.86
N GLN A 120 -28.11 -21.45 -13.86
CA GLN A 120 -27.78 -20.06 -14.16
C GLN A 120 -28.29 -19.12 -13.06
N SER A 121 -29.49 -19.35 -12.52
CA SER A 121 -29.99 -18.63 -11.35
C SER A 121 -29.09 -18.81 -10.14
N GLU A 122 -28.60 -20.03 -9.90
CA GLU A 122 -27.68 -20.34 -8.81
C GLU A 122 -26.32 -19.64 -8.97
N ILE A 123 -25.73 -19.70 -10.18
CA ILE A 123 -24.49 -18.97 -10.50
C ILE A 123 -24.66 -17.48 -10.25
N ASN A 124 -25.78 -16.89 -10.68
CA ASN A 124 -26.06 -15.48 -10.47
C ASN A 124 -26.17 -15.14 -8.98
N ARG A 125 -26.84 -15.99 -8.18
CA ARG A 125 -26.96 -15.85 -6.73
C ARG A 125 -25.58 -15.85 -6.05
N LEU A 126 -24.77 -16.88 -6.32
CA LEU A 126 -23.43 -17.00 -5.74
C LEU A 126 -22.49 -15.87 -6.19
N THR A 127 -22.66 -15.38 -7.43
CA THR A 127 -21.91 -14.23 -7.93
C THR A 127 -22.24 -12.96 -7.16
N ILE A 128 -23.52 -12.73 -6.83
CA ILE A 128 -23.95 -11.59 -6.01
C ILE A 128 -23.39 -11.74 -4.59
N GLU A 129 -23.56 -12.91 -3.96
CA GLU A 129 -23.01 -13.21 -2.63
C GLU A 129 -21.49 -12.99 -2.59
N GLY A 130 -20.77 -13.46 -3.61
CA GLY A 130 -19.33 -13.27 -3.74
C GLY A 130 -18.93 -11.80 -3.81
N ARG A 131 -19.63 -10.98 -4.60
CA ARG A 131 -19.34 -9.53 -4.68
C ARG A 131 -19.58 -8.81 -3.36
N ASP A 132 -20.67 -9.15 -2.66
CA ASP A 132 -21.00 -8.56 -1.36
C ASP A 132 -19.97 -8.95 -0.30
N LEU A 133 -19.55 -10.22 -0.30
CA LEU A 133 -18.52 -10.74 0.59
C LEU A 133 -17.14 -10.13 0.29
N ASP A 134 -16.79 -9.93 -0.98
CA ASP A 134 -15.55 -9.26 -1.39
C ASP A 134 -15.52 -7.81 -0.91
N LYS A 135 -16.62 -7.06 -1.13
CA LYS A 135 -16.75 -5.68 -0.64
C LYS A 135 -16.59 -5.62 0.88
N LYS A 136 -17.30 -6.48 1.59
CA LYS A 136 -17.22 -6.61 3.05
C LYS A 136 -15.80 -6.93 3.51
N SER A 137 -15.16 -7.91 2.88
CA SER A 137 -13.79 -8.31 3.21
C SER A 137 -12.81 -7.15 3.05
N LEU A 138 -12.92 -6.38 1.95
CA LEU A 138 -12.06 -5.21 1.74
C LEU A 138 -12.26 -4.12 2.80
N ASP A 139 -13.50 -3.86 3.21
CA ASP A 139 -13.80 -2.86 4.26
C ASP A 139 -13.30 -3.34 5.64
N GLN A 140 -13.42 -4.64 5.92
CA GLN A 140 -12.88 -5.26 7.14
C GLN A 140 -11.34 -5.27 7.16
N GLU A 141 -10.70 -5.52 6.03
CA GLU A 141 -9.25 -5.42 5.89
C GLU A 141 -8.76 -4.02 6.20
N THR A 142 -9.38 -3.00 5.61
CA THR A 142 -9.06 -1.59 5.89
C THR A 142 -9.15 -1.28 7.38
N TYR A 143 -10.20 -1.77 8.05
CA TYR A 143 -10.33 -1.62 9.49
C TYR A 143 -9.15 -2.29 10.21
N VAL A 144 -8.88 -3.58 9.96
CA VAL A 144 -7.83 -4.35 10.63
C VAL A 144 -6.45 -3.69 10.42
N TYR A 145 -6.10 -3.27 9.21
CA TYR A 145 -4.84 -2.57 8.96
C TYR A 145 -4.72 -1.28 9.79
N SER A 146 -5.79 -0.49 9.82
CA SER A 146 -5.79 0.82 10.49
C SER A 146 -5.82 0.71 12.01
N SER A 147 -6.63 -0.21 12.54
CA SER A 147 -6.77 -0.45 13.98
C SER A 147 -5.52 -1.10 14.57
N GLU A 148 -4.97 -2.12 13.91
CA GLU A 148 -3.76 -2.81 14.37
C GLU A 148 -2.54 -1.87 14.32
N LEU A 149 -2.43 -1.02 13.29
CA LEU A 149 -1.37 -0.02 13.25
C LEU A 149 -1.56 1.06 14.32
N LEU A 150 -2.79 1.52 14.55
CA LEU A 150 -3.07 2.47 15.63
C LEU A 150 -2.68 1.89 17.00
N ASP A 151 -3.03 0.64 17.26
CA ASP A 151 -2.67 -0.08 18.49
C ASP A 151 -1.15 -0.28 18.61
N TYR A 152 -0.46 -0.59 17.51
CA TYR A 152 1.00 -0.62 17.47
C TYR A 152 1.59 0.73 17.89
N LEU A 153 1.14 1.83 17.26
CA LEU A 153 1.65 3.17 17.54
C LEU A 153 1.36 3.62 18.98
N ARG A 154 0.23 3.20 19.54
CA ARG A 154 -0.16 3.46 20.94
C ARG A 154 0.57 2.61 21.96
N SER A 155 1.19 1.50 21.56
CA SER A 155 1.94 0.60 22.45
C SER A 155 3.31 1.19 22.88
N ARG A 156 3.27 2.37 23.52
CA ARG A 156 4.45 3.16 23.91
C ARG A 156 5.44 2.31 24.71
N GLY A 157 6.71 2.47 24.38
CA GLY A 157 7.82 1.82 25.09
C GLY A 157 8.12 0.39 24.65
N ARG A 158 7.25 -0.27 23.88
CA ARG A 158 7.53 -1.65 23.41
C ARG A 158 8.48 -1.70 22.24
N TYR A 159 8.27 -0.84 21.25
CA TYR A 159 9.02 -0.83 20.00
C TYR A 159 9.36 0.60 19.57
N ALA A 160 10.50 0.77 18.89
CA ALA A 160 10.81 2.01 18.18
C ALA A 160 9.81 2.20 17.01
N VAL A 161 9.49 3.43 16.62
CA VAL A 161 8.72 3.70 15.41
C VAL A 161 9.67 4.21 14.34
N ASN A 162 10.05 3.29 13.48
CA ASN A 162 10.92 3.48 12.32
C ASN A 162 10.37 2.62 11.15
N PRO A 163 10.86 2.79 9.91
CA PRO A 163 10.30 2.09 8.77
C PRO A 163 10.27 0.56 8.94
N GLN A 164 11.35 -0.01 9.48
CA GLN A 164 11.50 -1.46 9.64
C GLN A 164 10.52 -2.03 10.65
N SER A 165 10.45 -1.44 11.83
CA SER A 165 9.57 -1.88 12.91
C SER A 165 8.08 -1.79 12.53
N VAL A 166 7.71 -0.74 11.78
CA VAL A 166 6.36 -0.60 11.20
C VAL A 166 6.14 -1.65 10.11
N ALA A 167 7.11 -1.88 9.22
CA ALA A 167 7.01 -2.93 8.20
C ALA A 167 6.79 -4.31 8.85
N ASN A 168 7.55 -4.63 9.90
CA ASN A 168 7.42 -5.87 10.67
C ASN A 168 6.03 -5.99 11.31
N ALA A 169 5.47 -4.89 11.83
CA ALA A 169 4.11 -4.89 12.40
C ALA A 169 3.02 -5.11 11.34
N LEU A 170 3.24 -4.63 10.11
CA LEU A 170 2.27 -4.70 9.01
C LEU A 170 2.36 -5.97 8.16
N ALA A 171 3.52 -6.63 8.11
CA ALA A 171 3.81 -7.71 7.14
C ALA A 171 2.83 -8.89 7.21
N GLY A 172 2.35 -9.24 8.40
CA GLY A 172 1.42 -10.34 8.64
C GLY A 172 -0.06 -9.93 8.58
N LEU A 173 -0.37 -8.64 8.49
CA LEU A 173 -1.74 -8.18 8.35
C LEU A 173 -2.30 -8.54 6.97
N PRO A 174 -3.62 -8.74 6.83
CA PRO A 174 -4.63 -8.76 7.89
C PRO A 174 -4.77 -10.16 8.54
N ARG A 175 -3.83 -11.09 8.29
CA ARG A 175 -3.96 -12.51 8.66
C ARG A 175 -3.66 -12.80 10.13
N MET A 176 -2.93 -11.92 10.81
CA MET A 176 -2.58 -12.03 12.23
C MET A 176 -2.45 -10.65 12.86
N ALA A 177 -2.51 -10.58 14.19
CA ALA A 177 -2.32 -9.33 14.90
C ALA A 177 -0.90 -8.76 14.73
N TRP A 178 -0.75 -7.44 14.81
CA TRP A 178 0.53 -6.74 14.60
C TRP A 178 1.64 -7.25 15.51
N ARG A 179 1.30 -7.66 16.74
CA ARG A 179 2.27 -8.17 17.72
C ARG A 179 2.93 -9.45 17.24
N GLN A 180 2.11 -10.38 16.75
CA GLN A 180 2.58 -11.65 16.23
C GLN A 180 3.41 -11.43 14.96
N SER A 181 2.94 -10.55 14.08
CA SER A 181 3.69 -10.14 12.89
C SER A 181 5.07 -9.60 13.25
N HIS A 182 5.11 -8.62 14.17
CA HIS A 182 6.36 -8.01 14.60
C HIS A 182 7.33 -9.04 15.18
N LEU A 183 6.88 -9.89 16.10
CA LEU A 183 7.72 -10.92 16.73
C LEU A 183 8.28 -11.93 15.73
N ARG A 184 7.51 -12.29 14.69
CA ARG A 184 7.95 -13.23 13.64
C ARG A 184 8.96 -12.60 12.67
N CYS A 185 8.80 -11.31 12.37
CA CYS A 185 9.63 -10.62 11.39
C CYS A 185 10.90 -10.00 11.99
N SER A 186 10.91 -9.65 13.28
CA SER A 186 12.07 -8.98 13.91
C SER A 186 13.37 -9.78 13.93
N PRO A 187 13.38 -11.13 14.00
CA PRO A 187 14.62 -11.92 13.89
C PRO A 187 15.19 -12.00 12.48
N MET A 188 14.45 -11.56 11.45
CA MET A 188 14.91 -11.68 10.06
C MET A 188 16.10 -10.75 9.79
N PRO A 189 17.07 -11.16 8.93
CA PRO A 189 18.23 -10.34 8.62
C PRO A 189 17.84 -8.95 8.12
N LEU A 190 18.52 -7.94 8.64
CA LEU A 190 18.32 -6.55 8.24
C LEU A 190 19.08 -6.28 6.95
N ASN A 191 18.37 -5.84 5.93
CA ASN A 191 19.00 -5.22 4.77
C ASN A 191 19.51 -3.81 5.15
N GLU A 192 20.47 -3.30 4.38
CA GLU A 192 20.85 -1.89 4.49
C GLU A 192 19.62 -1.01 4.20
N PRO A 193 19.37 0.04 5.00
CA PRO A 193 18.22 0.89 4.78
C PRO A 193 18.25 1.55 3.41
N ARG A 194 17.09 1.73 2.77
CA ARG A 194 17.00 2.42 1.48
C ARG A 194 17.45 3.87 1.59
N LEU A 195 18.00 4.39 0.48
CA LEU A 195 18.57 5.73 0.35
C LEU A 195 17.71 6.84 0.97
N HIS A 196 16.39 6.85 0.72
CA HIS A 196 15.46 7.86 1.24
C HIS A 196 15.50 7.97 2.76
N TYR A 197 15.54 6.82 3.45
CA TYR A 197 15.58 6.80 4.90
C TYR A 197 16.96 7.21 5.40
N GLN A 198 18.04 6.75 4.76
CA GLN A 198 19.40 7.19 5.11
C GLN A 198 19.59 8.71 4.95
N VAL A 199 19.10 9.28 3.85
CA VAL A 199 19.09 10.73 3.60
C VAL A 199 18.32 11.47 4.68
N LEU A 200 17.12 10.99 5.03
CA LEU A 200 16.34 11.57 6.12
C LEU A 200 17.08 11.54 7.45
N GLU A 201 17.78 10.45 7.78
CA GLU A 201 18.55 10.36 9.01
C GLU A 201 19.69 11.39 9.04
N VAL A 202 20.39 11.59 7.92
CA VAL A 202 21.45 12.61 7.78
C VAL A 202 20.85 14.00 7.94
N ILE A 203 19.80 14.32 7.17
CA ILE A 203 19.11 15.62 7.24
C ILE A 203 18.59 15.88 8.65
N SER A 204 17.97 14.90 9.30
CA SER A 204 17.45 15.03 10.67
C SER A 204 18.55 15.32 11.69
N LYS A 205 19.72 14.69 11.56
CA LYS A 205 20.88 14.95 12.43
C LYS A 205 21.46 16.35 12.19
N MET A 206 21.54 16.78 10.94
CA MET A 206 22.01 18.12 10.58
C MET A 206 21.04 19.20 11.04
N TRP A 207 19.74 19.01 10.82
CA TRP A 207 18.68 19.93 11.21
C TRP A 207 18.73 20.25 12.70
N LYS A 208 18.96 19.26 13.56
CA LYS A 208 19.10 19.46 15.02
C LYS A 208 20.29 20.32 15.44
N ARG A 209 21.31 20.47 14.60
CA ARG A 209 22.56 21.20 14.89
C ARG A 209 22.59 22.59 14.27
N ARG A 210 21.58 22.95 13.48
CA ARG A 210 21.51 24.25 12.81
C ARG A 210 21.43 25.38 13.84
N ARG A 211 21.99 26.54 13.49
CA ARG A 211 21.97 27.75 14.35
C ARG A 211 21.06 28.87 13.83
N GLY A 212 20.32 28.61 12.76
CA GLY A 212 19.40 29.57 12.15
C GLY A 212 18.38 28.87 11.26
N ALA A 213 17.30 29.59 10.93
CA ALA A 213 16.18 29.11 10.13
C ALA A 213 15.97 29.90 8.83
N SER A 214 16.81 30.92 8.54
CA SER A 214 16.74 31.62 7.24
C SER A 214 17.28 30.73 6.12
N LYS A 215 16.85 31.03 4.88
CA LYS A 215 17.28 30.33 3.67
C LYS A 215 18.81 30.35 3.53
N GLU A 216 19.42 31.52 3.71
CA GLU A 216 20.86 31.73 3.54
C GLU A 216 21.63 30.98 4.62
N ALA A 217 21.18 31.06 5.88
CA ALA A 217 21.82 30.38 6.99
C ALA A 217 21.74 28.85 6.87
N LEU A 218 20.58 28.33 6.44
CA LEU A 218 20.40 26.89 6.21
C LEU A 218 21.22 26.41 5.02
N THR A 219 21.17 27.10 3.89
CA THR A 219 21.94 26.73 2.69
C THR A 219 23.43 26.69 3.00
N GLU A 220 23.96 27.73 3.63
CA GLU A 220 25.39 27.79 3.98
C GLU A 220 25.76 26.74 5.03
N PHE A 221 24.89 26.51 6.02
CA PHE A 221 25.09 25.45 7.01
C PHE A 221 25.19 24.07 6.33
N PHE A 222 24.26 23.70 5.46
CA PHE A 222 24.32 22.42 4.75
C PHE A 222 25.56 22.34 3.84
N LYS A 223 25.88 23.42 3.11
CA LYS A 223 27.08 23.50 2.25
C LYS A 223 28.36 23.22 3.01
N ILE A 224 28.53 23.79 4.20
CA ILE A 224 29.72 23.60 5.05
C ILE A 224 29.75 22.21 5.71
N GLN A 225 28.60 21.68 6.11
CA GLN A 225 28.53 20.48 6.94
C GLN A 225 28.48 19.17 6.13
N LEU A 226 27.93 19.19 4.90
CA LEU A 226 27.84 17.99 4.05
C LEU A 226 29.22 17.37 3.74
N PRO A 227 30.28 18.14 3.37
CA PRO A 227 31.61 17.58 3.13
C PRO A 227 32.21 16.87 4.35
N LYS A 228 31.86 17.35 5.55
CA LYS A 228 32.34 16.85 6.85
C LYS A 228 31.63 15.57 7.29
N LEU A 229 30.64 15.09 6.53
CA LEU A 229 29.97 13.84 6.81
C LEU A 229 30.96 12.65 6.74
N PRO A 230 30.84 11.66 7.64
CA PRO A 230 31.73 10.50 7.66
C PRO A 230 31.74 9.72 6.34
N LYS A 231 32.92 9.33 5.86
CA LYS A 231 33.08 8.52 4.63
C LYS A 231 32.33 7.18 4.66
N LYS A 232 32.10 6.61 5.86
CA LYS A 232 31.31 5.37 6.03
C LYS A 232 29.85 5.47 5.59
N LEU A 233 29.33 6.69 5.35
CA LEU A 233 28.01 6.88 4.75
C LEU A 233 28.00 6.58 3.24
N GLY A 234 29.18 6.34 2.63
CA GLY A 234 29.34 5.86 1.26
C GLY A 234 28.47 6.62 0.26
N TYR A 235 27.69 5.87 -0.50
CA TYR A 235 26.81 6.39 -1.54
C TYR A 235 25.84 7.47 -1.05
N THR A 236 25.31 7.40 0.17
CA THR A 236 24.39 8.43 0.70
C THR A 236 25.08 9.80 0.82
N ARG A 237 26.35 9.82 1.23
CA ARG A 237 27.15 11.06 1.28
C ARG A 237 27.36 11.62 -0.13
N ASP A 238 27.80 10.77 -1.05
CA ASP A 238 28.11 11.18 -2.42
C ASP A 238 26.85 11.64 -3.16
N PHE A 239 25.71 11.00 -2.90
CA PHE A 239 24.40 11.41 -3.41
C PHE A 239 23.99 12.81 -2.92
N LEU A 240 24.18 13.12 -1.64
CA LEU A 240 23.89 14.45 -1.09
C LEU A 240 24.80 15.54 -1.67
N LEU A 241 26.09 15.24 -1.82
CA LEU A 241 27.09 16.17 -2.38
C LEU A 241 26.85 16.44 -3.88
N GLY A 242 26.59 15.37 -4.64
CA GLY A 242 26.36 15.44 -6.09
C GLY A 242 25.01 16.06 -6.48
N ASN A 243 24.06 16.18 -5.55
CA ASN A 243 22.75 16.77 -5.77
C ASN A 243 22.50 18.01 -4.89
N PHE A 244 23.55 18.74 -4.50
CA PHE A 244 23.40 19.87 -3.57
C PHE A 244 22.45 20.96 -4.08
N ARG A 245 22.42 21.24 -5.39
CA ARG A 245 21.44 22.17 -5.98
C ARG A 245 20.00 21.78 -5.67
N ASP A 246 19.67 20.50 -5.84
CA ASP A 246 18.32 19.98 -5.59
C ASP A 246 17.98 20.10 -4.09
N LEU A 247 18.96 19.91 -3.20
CA LEU A 247 18.80 20.12 -1.76
C LEU A 247 18.60 21.61 -1.42
N ARG A 248 19.33 22.53 -2.05
CA ARG A 248 19.17 23.98 -1.88
C ARG A 248 17.76 24.42 -2.29
N LEU A 249 17.27 23.95 -3.43
CA LEU A 249 15.90 24.20 -3.88
C LEU A 249 14.87 23.61 -2.91
N ALA A 250 15.16 22.44 -2.35
CA ALA A 250 14.31 21.83 -1.34
C ALA A 250 14.26 22.65 -0.03
N ILE A 251 15.38 23.26 0.40
CA ILE A 251 15.41 24.16 1.57
C ILE A 251 14.49 25.35 1.32
N GLU A 252 14.62 26.00 0.17
CA GLU A 252 13.82 27.15 -0.22
C GLU A 252 12.31 26.83 -0.22
N GLU A 253 11.92 25.74 -0.87
CA GLU A 253 10.51 25.31 -0.90
C GLU A 253 9.99 24.91 0.48
N SER A 254 10.80 24.23 1.30
CA SER A 254 10.41 23.84 2.64
C SER A 254 10.10 25.05 3.54
N LEU A 255 10.89 26.12 3.43
CA LEU A 255 10.68 27.36 4.19
C LEU A 255 9.43 28.13 3.75
N GLY A 256 9.05 28.02 2.48
CA GLY A 256 7.80 28.59 1.96
C GLY A 256 6.53 27.82 2.38
N THR A 257 6.69 26.62 2.93
CA THR A 257 5.58 25.75 3.33
C THR A 257 5.34 25.84 4.84
N LYS A 258 4.09 25.96 5.28
CA LYS A 258 3.77 25.92 6.73
C LYS A 258 3.91 24.50 7.27
N HIS A 259 4.80 24.30 8.25
CA HIS A 259 5.05 23.01 8.90
C HIS A 259 5.57 23.20 10.34
N GLU A 260 5.53 22.13 11.15
CA GLU A 260 6.13 22.13 12.49
C GLU A 260 7.66 21.93 12.42
N ASP A 261 8.41 22.44 13.40
CA ASP A 261 9.89 22.35 13.35
C ASP A 261 10.44 20.92 13.25
N GLY A 262 9.75 19.97 13.90
CA GLY A 262 10.10 18.56 13.84
C GLY A 262 9.67 17.85 12.56
N GLU A 263 8.75 18.43 11.79
CA GLU A 263 8.33 17.96 10.47
C GLU A 263 9.33 18.35 9.39
N ALA A 264 10.07 19.45 9.59
CA ALA A 264 10.95 20.03 8.59
C ALA A 264 11.93 19.02 7.96
N PRO A 265 12.62 18.12 8.70
CA PRO A 265 13.48 17.11 8.09
C PRO A 265 12.75 16.16 7.13
N TYR A 266 11.51 15.80 7.46
CA TYR A 266 10.65 14.91 6.67
C TYR A 266 10.23 15.60 5.37
N LEU A 267 9.71 16.83 5.50
CA LEU A 267 9.31 17.66 4.37
C LEU A 267 10.50 17.95 3.44
N LEU A 268 11.63 18.39 4.00
CA LEU A 268 12.85 18.68 3.24
C LEU A 268 13.34 17.46 2.46
N THR A 269 13.34 16.29 3.10
CA THR A 269 13.75 15.05 2.43
C THR A 269 12.78 14.67 1.32
N SER A 270 11.47 14.77 1.55
CA SER A 270 10.45 14.47 0.53
C SER A 270 10.60 15.35 -0.71
N ILE A 271 10.79 16.67 -0.52
CA ILE A 271 11.02 17.63 -1.61
C ILE A 271 12.34 17.33 -2.32
N PHE A 272 13.43 17.09 -1.58
CA PHE A 272 14.73 16.77 -2.15
C PHE A 272 14.68 15.50 -3.02
N MET A 273 14.10 14.42 -2.52
CA MET A 273 13.96 13.17 -3.28
C MET A 273 13.08 13.35 -4.52
N ARG A 274 12.07 14.22 -4.48
CA ARG A 274 11.28 14.60 -5.66
C ARG A 274 12.13 15.37 -6.68
N ASN A 275 12.86 16.40 -6.23
CA ASN A 275 13.68 17.24 -7.10
C ASN A 275 14.78 16.46 -7.83
N THR A 276 15.42 15.51 -7.14
CA THR A 276 16.47 14.65 -7.75
C THR A 276 15.95 13.74 -8.86
N ARG A 277 14.65 13.40 -8.85
CA ARG A 277 14.01 12.52 -9.84
C ARG A 277 13.44 13.24 -11.04
N ASN A 278 13.16 14.52 -10.92
CA ASN A 278 12.60 15.30 -12.01
C ASN A 278 13.57 15.32 -13.20
N GLN A 279 13.03 15.17 -14.40
CA GLN A 279 13.81 15.33 -15.62
C GLN A 279 14.29 16.77 -15.69
N LYS A 280 15.60 16.96 -15.58
CA LYS A 280 16.24 18.27 -15.63
C LYS A 280 16.34 18.73 -17.09
N SER A 281 15.97 19.98 -17.36
CA SER A 281 16.29 20.64 -18.62
C SER A 281 17.82 20.79 -18.78
N PRO A 282 18.33 21.02 -20.01
CA PRO A 282 19.77 21.21 -20.22
C PRO A 282 20.38 22.32 -19.35
N LEU A 283 19.66 23.43 -19.15
CA LEU A 283 20.09 24.53 -18.27
C LEU A 283 20.15 24.09 -16.81
N GLU A 284 19.13 23.38 -16.31
CA GLU A 284 19.13 22.89 -14.93
C GLU A 284 20.22 21.85 -14.68
N ALA A 285 20.52 21.01 -15.66
CA ALA A 285 21.61 20.05 -15.60
C ALA A 285 22.97 20.77 -15.51
N MET A 286 23.19 21.80 -16.34
CA MET A 286 24.39 22.63 -16.29
C MET A 286 24.55 23.31 -14.92
N LEU A 287 23.49 23.93 -14.39
CA LEU A 287 23.51 24.57 -13.07
C LEU A 287 23.73 23.55 -11.94
N ALA A 288 23.13 22.37 -12.05
CA ALA A 288 23.33 21.30 -11.06
C ALA A 288 24.80 20.85 -11.01
N GLU A 289 25.48 20.77 -12.15
CA GLU A 289 26.90 20.43 -12.22
C GLU A 289 27.78 21.49 -11.53
N GLN A 290 27.50 22.78 -11.76
CA GLN A 290 28.25 23.89 -11.15
C GLN A 290 28.09 23.97 -9.64
N GLU A 291 26.93 23.58 -9.12
CA GLU A 291 26.59 23.65 -7.70
C GLU A 291 26.92 22.36 -6.93
N LYS A 292 27.53 21.35 -7.57
CA LYS A 292 28.02 20.16 -6.85
C LYS A 292 29.06 20.56 -5.81
N ILE A 293 29.05 19.86 -4.68
CA ILE A 293 30.07 20.02 -3.66
C ILE A 293 31.09 18.89 -3.84
N LEU A 294 32.33 19.24 -4.21
CA LEU A 294 33.45 18.31 -4.34
C LEU A 294 34.09 17.99 -2.98
#